data_AF-A0A8R1HQB2-F1
#
_entry.id   AF-A0A8R1HQB2-F1
#
_cell.length_a   1.000
_cell.length_b   1.000
_cell.length_c   1.000
_cell.angle_alpha   90.00
_cell.angle_beta   90.00
_cell.angle_gamma   90.00
#
_symmetry.space_group_name_H-M   'P 1'
#
loop_
_entity.id
_entity.type
_entity.pdbx_description
1 polymer ?
#
loop_
_entity_poly.entity_id
_entity_poly.type
_entity_poly.pdbx_seq_one_letter_code
_entity_poly.pdbx_strand_id
1 'polypeptide(L)'
;MLRKTIPTLILVAAIGISSVFSQANRAKACEKAVNLGVTFYTASEMQPILACAETPWYNNPNDTATVISTGKSCVINNSLNKAITALSLYNSFNSCTDLMALIDKLLTPIQNQCKQVINKATKVLNNCKINNKKTGTAKQNACMNKVYGQCLAMVTKAFVNKVCTALSKKMTAKEWNCAKTYAPKVMNVKLYNCYNIVK
;
A
#
# COMPACT_ATOMS: atom_id res chain seq x y z
N MET A 1 18.67 14.19 12.03
CA MET A 1 18.97 12.77 11.73
C MET A 1 17.68 11.94 11.55
N LEU A 2 16.66 12.43 10.82
CA LEU A 2 15.25 12.06 11.06
C LEU A 2 14.50 11.54 9.80
N ARG A 3 15.14 10.66 9.00
CA ARG A 3 14.74 10.42 7.59
C ARG A 3 14.34 8.97 7.22
N LYS A 4 13.98 8.10 8.19
CA LYS A 4 13.80 6.64 7.95
C LYS A 4 12.60 5.93 8.63
N THR A 5 11.84 6.57 9.51
CA THR A 5 11.21 5.88 10.68
C THR A 5 9.68 5.89 10.77
N ILE A 6 8.93 5.79 9.67
CA ILE A 6 7.44 5.70 9.65
C ILE A 6 6.82 4.74 8.59
N PRO A 7 7.39 4.50 7.40
CA PRO A 7 6.58 4.58 6.17
C PRO A 7 5.76 3.35 5.73
N THR A 8 5.87 2.19 6.38
CA THR A 8 5.52 0.91 5.70
C THR A 8 4.25 0.21 6.20
N LEU A 9 3.54 0.76 7.18
CA LEU A 9 2.25 0.22 7.64
C LEU A 9 1.10 0.40 6.60
N ILE A 10 1.41 1.05 5.47
CA ILE A 10 0.44 1.63 4.51
C ILE A 10 0.60 1.04 3.10
N LEU A 11 1.72 0.36 2.79
CA LEU A 11 2.00 -0.12 1.43
C LEU A 11 1.04 -1.22 0.95
N VAL A 12 0.36 -1.91 1.87
CA VAL A 12 -0.67 -2.93 1.59
C VAL A 12 -2.03 -2.29 1.25
N ALA A 13 -2.22 -1.00 1.51
CA ALA A 13 -3.50 -0.29 1.37
C ALA A 13 -3.72 0.42 0.02
N ALA A 14 -2.76 0.40 -0.91
CA ALA A 14 -2.65 1.36 -2.02
C ALA A 14 -3.69 1.27 -3.18
N ILE A 15 -4.97 0.84 -2.96
CA ILE A 15 -5.90 0.42 -4.05
C ILE A 15 -7.45 0.70 -3.84
N GLY A 16 -7.93 1.96 -3.68
CA GLY A 16 -9.36 2.51 -3.88
C GLY A 16 -10.05 3.88 -4.68
N ILE A 17 -9.96 4.51 -6.06
CA ILE A 17 -10.76 4.89 -7.49
C ILE A 17 -11.37 6.30 -7.99
N SER A 18 -12.62 6.79 -7.81
CA SER A 18 -13.07 8.14 -8.30
C SER A 18 -12.24 9.32 -7.72
N SER A 19 -12.10 10.55 -8.24
CA SER A 19 -12.34 11.19 -9.54
C SER A 19 -11.56 12.54 -9.53
N VAL A 20 -11.26 13.25 -10.63
CA VAL A 20 -11.78 13.14 -12.01
C VAL A 20 -10.64 13.07 -13.05
N PHE A 21 -9.91 14.16 -13.28
CA PHE A 21 -9.09 14.40 -14.49
C PHE A 21 -7.91 13.43 -14.64
N SER A 22 -8.10 12.32 -15.36
CA SER A 22 -7.18 11.16 -15.37
C SER A 22 -6.86 10.58 -13.98
N GLN A 23 -7.65 10.98 -12.98
CA GLN A 23 -7.63 10.59 -11.57
C GLN A 23 -8.89 9.78 -11.22
N ALA A 24 -9.79 9.56 -12.20
CA ALA A 24 -10.97 8.71 -12.11
C ALA A 24 -10.67 7.22 -11.96
N ASN A 25 -9.40 6.85 -11.77
CA ASN A 25 -9.05 5.64 -11.06
C ASN A 25 -8.00 5.86 -9.91
N ARG A 26 -8.16 6.88 -9.05
CA ARG A 26 -7.46 7.18 -7.77
C ARG A 26 -8.26 7.32 -6.42
N ALA A 27 -9.60 7.36 -6.25
CA ALA A 27 -10.44 6.96 -5.03
C ALA A 27 -11.97 6.30 -5.17
N LYS A 28 -12.58 5.04 -5.46
CA LYS A 28 -12.52 3.48 -5.89
C LYS A 28 -11.33 2.20 -6.16
N ALA A 29 -9.92 1.98 -6.42
CA ALA A 29 -8.36 2.54 -6.49
C ALA A 29 -7.36 3.63 -5.58
N CYS A 30 -7.60 4.67 -4.65
CA CYS A 30 -7.60 4.90 -3.08
C CYS A 30 -8.78 4.65 -1.99
N GLU A 31 -9.92 5.39 -1.82
CA GLU A 31 -11.18 5.07 -1.00
C GLU A 31 -11.48 3.58 -0.68
N LYS A 32 -11.62 2.67 -1.66
CA LYS A 32 -11.89 1.23 -1.44
C LYS A 32 -10.87 0.54 -0.53
N ALA A 33 -9.73 1.17 -0.23
CA ALA A 33 -8.88 0.80 0.91
C ALA A 33 -9.54 1.11 2.27
N VAL A 34 -10.20 2.26 2.42
CA VAL A 34 -11.11 2.60 3.53
C VAL A 34 -12.27 1.60 3.62
N ASN A 35 -12.86 1.19 2.48
CA ASN A 35 -13.89 0.14 2.47
C ASN A 35 -13.33 -1.27 2.78
N LEU A 36 -12.02 -1.46 2.59
CA LEU A 36 -11.23 -2.60 3.09
C LEU A 36 -10.66 -2.34 4.50
N GLY A 37 -11.15 -1.31 5.18
CA GLY A 37 -10.92 -1.04 6.59
C GLY A 37 -9.82 -0.04 6.92
N VAL A 38 -9.13 0.63 5.99
CA VAL A 38 -8.16 1.68 6.36
C VAL A 38 -8.86 2.81 7.12
N THR A 39 -8.35 3.17 8.30
CA THR A 39 -8.91 4.22 9.15
C THR A 39 -7.95 5.38 9.43
N PHE A 40 -6.63 5.18 9.26
CA PHE A 40 -5.65 6.24 9.55
C PHE A 40 -5.74 7.41 8.57
N TYR A 41 -5.89 7.11 7.28
CA TYR A 41 -6.11 8.10 6.21
C TYR A 41 -7.50 7.96 5.63
N THR A 42 -8.11 9.10 5.35
CA THR A 42 -9.26 9.22 4.46
C THR A 42 -8.87 8.94 3.00
N ALA A 43 -9.88 8.76 2.16
CA ALA A 43 -9.69 8.55 0.73
C ALA A 43 -8.93 9.67 0.02
N SER A 44 -9.18 10.92 0.41
CA SER A 44 -8.55 12.13 -0.15
C SER A 44 -7.08 12.26 0.26
N GLU A 45 -6.76 12.04 1.55
CA GLU A 45 -5.38 12.08 2.06
C GLU A 45 -4.47 11.03 1.40
N MET A 46 -5.02 9.90 0.94
CA MET A 46 -4.25 8.89 0.20
C MET A 46 -4.00 9.26 -1.29
N GLN A 47 -4.77 10.18 -1.89
CA GLN A 47 -4.58 10.54 -3.30
C GLN A 47 -3.19 11.15 -3.62
N PRO A 48 -2.67 12.14 -2.88
CA PRO A 48 -1.34 12.69 -3.15
C PRO A 48 -0.22 11.68 -2.83
N ILE A 49 -0.41 10.80 -1.85
CA ILE A 49 0.50 9.68 -1.55
C ILE A 49 0.65 8.77 -2.78
N LEU A 50 -0.46 8.33 -3.40
CA LEU A 50 -0.39 7.52 -4.61
C LEU A 50 0.16 8.30 -5.80
N ALA A 51 -0.30 9.53 -6.03
CA ALA A 51 0.17 10.36 -7.15
C ALA A 51 1.69 10.53 -7.17
N CYS A 52 2.30 10.69 -6.00
CA CYS A 52 3.75 10.73 -5.81
C CYS A 52 4.41 9.36 -6.08
N ALA A 53 3.81 8.26 -5.59
CA ALA A 53 4.35 6.91 -5.71
C ALA A 53 4.22 6.30 -7.14
N GLU A 54 3.38 6.86 -8.00
CA GLU A 54 3.16 6.38 -9.37
C GLU A 54 4.38 6.52 -10.28
N THR A 55 5.10 7.65 -10.22
CA THR A 55 6.21 7.98 -11.14
C THR A 55 7.32 6.92 -11.21
N PRO A 56 7.92 6.44 -10.09
CA PRO A 56 8.95 5.40 -10.16
C PRO A 56 8.44 4.10 -10.79
N TRP A 57 7.20 3.71 -10.48
CA TRP A 57 6.61 2.46 -10.98
C TRP A 57 6.18 2.56 -12.45
N TYR A 58 5.67 3.72 -12.87
CA TYR A 58 5.41 4.03 -14.28
C TYR A 58 6.72 4.01 -15.11
N ASN A 59 7.81 4.52 -14.55
CA ASN A 59 9.13 4.52 -15.20
C ASN A 59 9.68 3.10 -15.31
N ASN A 60 9.94 2.45 -14.17
CA ASN A 60 10.44 1.07 -14.10
C ASN A 60 9.68 0.25 -13.03
N PRO A 61 8.67 -0.56 -13.43
CA PRO A 61 7.88 -1.36 -12.49
C PRO A 61 8.66 -2.55 -11.91
N ASN A 62 9.85 -2.87 -12.45
CA ASN A 62 10.70 -3.97 -12.01
C ASN A 62 11.73 -3.52 -10.96
N ASP A 63 12.04 -2.22 -10.88
CA ASP A 63 12.87 -1.67 -9.80
C ASP A 63 12.03 -1.51 -8.53
N THR A 64 11.79 -2.64 -7.86
CA THR A 64 11.04 -2.65 -6.61
C THR A 64 11.73 -1.83 -5.51
N ALA A 65 13.06 -1.68 -5.53
CA ALA A 65 13.79 -0.95 -4.51
C ALA A 65 13.51 0.56 -4.59
N THR A 66 13.59 1.16 -5.78
CA THR A 66 13.25 2.58 -6.01
C THR A 66 11.76 2.83 -5.83
N VAL A 67 10.89 1.92 -6.31
CA VAL A 67 9.43 2.02 -6.10
C VAL A 67 9.08 2.03 -4.61
N ILE A 68 9.67 1.13 -3.82
CA ILE A 68 9.41 1.06 -2.37
C ILE A 68 10.02 2.25 -1.63
N SER A 69 11.27 2.63 -1.88
CA SER A 69 11.92 3.76 -1.19
C SER A 69 11.28 5.11 -1.51
N THR A 70 10.85 5.30 -2.76
CA THR A 70 10.10 6.49 -3.18
C THR A 70 8.69 6.47 -2.60
N GLY A 71 7.95 5.35 -2.69
CA GLY A 71 6.63 5.21 -2.07
C GLY A 71 6.66 5.43 -0.55
N LYS A 72 7.70 4.92 0.12
CA LYS A 72 7.99 5.18 1.55
C LYS A 72 8.16 6.69 1.81
N SER A 73 8.84 7.41 0.94
CA SER A 73 9.03 8.87 1.05
C SER A 73 7.75 9.65 0.75
N CYS A 74 6.95 9.21 -0.23
CA CYS A 74 5.65 9.79 -0.58
C CYS A 74 4.65 9.72 0.57
N VAL A 75 4.62 8.61 1.31
CA VAL A 75 3.85 8.49 2.56
C VAL A 75 4.24 9.56 3.56
N ILE A 76 5.54 9.69 3.86
CA ILE A 76 6.05 10.64 4.86
C ILE A 76 5.70 12.08 4.47
N ASN A 77 6.06 12.49 3.25
CA ASN A 77 5.94 13.87 2.79
C ASN A 77 4.48 14.35 2.68
N ASN A 78 3.52 13.43 2.47
CA ASN A 78 2.10 13.76 2.35
C ASN A 78 1.27 13.34 3.58
N SER A 79 1.90 12.98 4.70
CA SER A 79 1.18 12.63 5.94
C SER A 79 0.65 13.83 6.74
N LEU A 80 1.06 15.05 6.39
CA LEU A 80 0.58 16.31 6.97
C LEU A 80 0.50 16.26 8.51
N ASN A 81 -0.65 16.62 9.09
CA ASN A 81 -0.91 16.63 10.53
C ASN A 81 -0.78 15.25 11.22
N LYS A 82 -0.89 14.14 10.48
CA LYS A 82 -0.76 12.79 11.06
C LYS A 82 0.68 12.37 11.36
N ALA A 83 1.69 13.16 10.94
CA ALA A 83 3.10 12.82 11.14
C ALA A 83 3.45 12.55 12.62
N ILE A 84 2.89 13.33 13.55
CA ILE A 84 3.09 13.16 14.99
C ILE A 84 2.46 11.84 15.48
N THR A 85 1.21 11.57 15.10
CA THR A 85 0.51 10.32 15.45
C THR A 85 1.20 9.10 14.84
N ALA A 86 1.73 9.20 13.63
CA ALA A 86 2.45 8.14 12.95
C ALA A 86 3.83 7.86 13.61
N LEU A 87 4.52 8.89 14.10
CA LEU A 87 5.74 8.74 14.90
C LEU A 87 5.44 8.10 16.26
N SER A 88 4.35 8.50 16.92
CA SER A 88 3.88 7.85 18.16
C SER A 88 3.60 6.37 17.93
N LEU A 89 2.84 6.02 16.88
CA LEU A 89 2.57 4.63 16.50
C LEU A 89 3.85 3.84 16.15
N TYR A 90 4.82 4.45 15.47
CA TYR A 90 6.12 3.82 15.23
C TYR A 90 6.85 3.51 16.54
N ASN A 91 6.96 4.47 17.46
CA ASN A 91 7.60 4.26 18.76
C ASN A 91 6.89 3.17 19.57
N SER A 92 5.56 3.18 19.58
CA SER A 92 4.76 2.15 20.24
C SER A 92 4.93 0.76 19.62
N PHE A 93 5.05 0.64 18.30
CA PHE A 93 5.33 -0.65 17.64
C PHE A 93 6.72 -1.18 18.04
N ASN A 94 7.73 -0.30 18.04
CA ASN A 94 9.10 -0.65 18.40
C ASN A 94 9.28 -1.03 19.87
N SER A 95 8.32 -0.72 20.76
CA SER A 95 8.36 -1.22 22.15
C SER A 95 8.05 -2.71 22.28
N CYS A 96 7.44 -3.37 21.28
CA CYS A 96 7.23 -4.82 21.27
C CYS A 96 7.85 -5.59 20.10
N THR A 97 8.27 -4.97 19.01
CA THR A 97 9.14 -5.60 17.99
C THR A 97 9.82 -4.56 17.12
N ASP A 98 11.04 -4.81 16.65
CA ASP A 98 11.66 -3.97 15.60
C ASP A 98 10.75 -3.96 14.38
N LEU A 99 10.11 -2.82 14.14
CA LEU A 99 9.16 -2.65 13.06
C LEU A 99 9.88 -2.66 11.71
N MET A 100 11.10 -2.13 11.60
CA MET A 100 11.86 -2.09 10.36
C MET A 100 12.36 -3.48 9.95
N ALA A 101 12.92 -4.25 10.88
CA ALA A 101 13.27 -5.65 10.64
C ALA A 101 12.04 -6.49 10.27
N LEU A 102 10.90 -6.29 10.95
CA LEU A 102 9.64 -6.98 10.63
C LEU A 102 9.11 -6.59 9.23
N ILE A 103 9.22 -5.32 8.84
CA ILE A 103 8.85 -4.83 7.51
C ILE A 103 9.67 -5.54 6.42
N ASP A 104 10.99 -5.52 6.53
CA ASP A 104 11.86 -6.01 5.46
C ASP A 104 11.81 -7.56 5.40
N LYS A 105 11.62 -8.24 6.55
CA LYS A 105 11.27 -9.68 6.66
C LYS A 105 9.98 -10.05 5.93
N LEU A 106 8.96 -9.18 5.95
CA LEU A 106 7.64 -9.44 5.36
C LEU A 106 7.51 -8.96 3.91
N LEU A 107 8.43 -8.12 3.42
CA LEU A 107 8.35 -7.54 2.08
C LEU A 107 8.25 -8.60 0.96
N THR A 108 9.17 -9.56 0.93
CA THR A 108 9.18 -10.64 -0.08
C THR A 108 7.96 -11.56 0.07
N PRO A 109 7.52 -11.97 1.28
CA PRO A 109 6.21 -12.59 1.49
C PRO A 109 5.01 -11.81 0.92
N ILE A 110 4.94 -10.48 1.11
CA ILE A 110 3.88 -9.61 0.56
C ILE A 110 3.92 -9.66 -0.98
N GLN A 111 5.09 -9.41 -1.59
CA GLN A 111 5.27 -9.43 -3.03
C GLN A 111 4.83 -10.77 -3.65
N ASN A 112 5.17 -11.88 -3.01
CA ASN A 112 4.79 -13.22 -3.47
C ASN A 112 3.27 -13.46 -3.43
N GLN A 113 2.56 -13.01 -2.40
CA GLN A 113 1.09 -13.10 -2.37
C GLN A 113 0.42 -12.16 -3.38
N CYS A 114 1.03 -10.98 -3.61
CA CYS A 114 0.54 -9.98 -4.57
C CYS A 114 0.95 -10.25 -6.02
N LYS A 115 1.78 -11.27 -6.31
CA LYS A 115 2.39 -11.53 -7.62
C LYS A 115 1.41 -11.56 -8.79
N GLN A 116 0.20 -12.09 -8.61
CA GLN A 116 -0.85 -12.09 -9.64
C GLN A 116 -1.33 -10.66 -9.98
N VAL A 117 -1.52 -9.81 -8.96
CA VAL A 117 -1.95 -8.40 -9.13
C VAL A 117 -0.81 -7.58 -9.74
N ILE A 118 0.42 -7.79 -9.28
CA ILE A 118 1.63 -7.13 -9.81
C ILE A 118 1.83 -7.48 -11.30
N ASN A 119 1.77 -8.76 -11.67
CA ASN A 119 1.92 -9.19 -13.06
C ASN A 119 0.81 -8.62 -13.97
N LYS A 120 -0.44 -8.57 -13.49
CA LYS A 120 -1.56 -7.91 -14.20
C LYS A 120 -1.29 -6.42 -14.37
N ALA A 121 -0.86 -5.74 -13.32
CA ALA A 121 -0.55 -4.31 -13.33
C ALA A 121 0.57 -3.98 -14.33
N THR A 122 1.72 -4.67 -14.26
CA THR A 122 2.85 -4.48 -15.16
C THR A 122 2.49 -4.78 -16.63
N LYS A 123 1.69 -5.83 -16.89
CA LYS A 123 1.21 -6.12 -18.26
C LYS A 123 0.29 -5.00 -18.79
N VAL A 124 -0.61 -4.46 -17.96
CA VAL A 124 -1.49 -3.35 -18.36
C VAL A 124 -0.70 -2.04 -18.55
N LEU A 125 0.29 -1.77 -17.69
CA LEU A 125 1.20 -0.63 -17.81
C LEU A 125 1.97 -0.68 -19.13
N ASN A 126 2.66 -1.79 -19.42
CA ASN A 126 3.50 -1.93 -20.61
C ASN A 126 2.65 -1.85 -21.89
N ASN A 127 1.51 -2.55 -21.94
CA ASN A 127 0.57 -2.46 -23.05
C ASN A 127 0.02 -1.03 -23.24
N CYS A 128 -0.11 -0.24 -22.18
CA CYS A 128 -0.48 1.17 -22.29
C CYS A 128 0.69 2.06 -22.75
N LYS A 129 1.91 1.87 -22.23
CA LYS A 129 3.10 2.64 -22.63
C LYS A 129 3.37 2.48 -24.13
N ILE A 130 3.12 1.31 -24.70
CA ILE A 130 3.18 1.04 -26.15
C ILE A 130 2.06 1.76 -26.90
N ASN A 131 0.79 1.48 -26.58
CA ASN A 131 -0.34 1.87 -27.44
C ASN A 131 -0.89 3.31 -27.22
N ASN A 132 -0.49 3.99 -26.15
CA ASN A 132 -1.03 5.31 -25.82
C ASN A 132 -0.24 6.43 -26.52
N LYS A 133 -0.88 7.16 -27.44
CA LYS A 133 -0.29 8.27 -28.22
C LYS A 133 0.00 9.56 -27.41
N LYS A 134 -0.48 9.67 -26.17
CA LYS A 134 -0.15 10.82 -25.29
C LYS A 134 1.34 10.81 -24.92
N THR A 135 1.87 11.96 -24.50
CA THR A 135 3.25 12.16 -24.02
C THR A 135 3.29 12.65 -22.57
N GLY A 136 4.47 12.63 -21.95
CA GLY A 136 4.72 13.17 -20.60
C GLY A 136 3.75 12.69 -19.51
N THR A 137 3.42 13.60 -18.59
CA THR A 137 2.47 13.38 -17.48
C THR A 137 1.08 12.93 -17.96
N ALA A 138 0.64 13.38 -19.14
CA ALA A 138 -0.63 12.97 -19.74
C ALA A 138 -0.63 11.50 -20.19
N LYS A 139 0.53 10.94 -20.57
CA LYS A 139 0.72 9.50 -20.80
C LYS A 139 0.75 8.73 -19.49
N GLN A 140 1.50 9.22 -18.50
CA GLN A 140 1.60 8.61 -17.17
C GLN A 140 0.23 8.46 -16.51
N ASN A 141 -0.49 9.55 -16.28
CA ASN A 141 -1.80 9.50 -15.61
C ASN A 141 -2.79 8.60 -16.36
N ALA A 142 -2.84 8.67 -17.71
CA ALA A 142 -3.73 7.84 -18.51
C ALA A 142 -3.40 6.34 -18.38
N CYS A 143 -2.12 5.97 -18.27
CA CYS A 143 -1.71 4.58 -18.08
C CYS A 143 -1.90 4.08 -16.65
N MET A 144 -1.62 4.91 -15.64
CA MET A 144 -1.92 4.59 -14.24
C MET A 144 -3.42 4.42 -14.03
N ASN A 145 -4.24 5.32 -14.58
CA ASN A 145 -5.69 5.21 -14.58
C ASN A 145 -6.19 3.89 -15.23
N LYS A 146 -5.51 3.37 -16.27
CA LYS A 146 -5.83 2.08 -16.89
C LYS A 146 -5.36 0.88 -16.06
N VAL A 147 -4.18 0.97 -15.43
CA VAL A 147 -3.65 -0.05 -14.51
C VAL A 147 -4.59 -0.26 -13.33
N TYR A 148 -4.91 0.82 -12.62
CA TYR A 148 -5.83 0.78 -11.50
C TYR A 148 -7.15 0.14 -11.92
N GLY A 149 -7.82 0.70 -12.95
CA GLY A 149 -9.10 0.19 -13.50
C GLY A 149 -9.13 -1.31 -13.84
N GLN A 150 -7.97 -1.96 -14.02
CA GLN A 150 -7.84 -3.38 -14.35
C GLN A 150 -7.45 -4.30 -13.18
N CYS A 151 -6.95 -3.77 -12.07
CA CYS A 151 -6.41 -4.56 -10.95
C CYS A 151 -7.38 -4.69 -9.76
N LEU A 152 -8.46 -3.93 -9.76
CA LEU A 152 -9.30 -3.66 -8.58
C LEU A 152 -10.20 -4.79 -8.11
N ALA A 153 -10.82 -5.47 -9.06
CA ALA A 153 -11.65 -6.63 -8.79
C ALA A 153 -10.84 -7.76 -8.12
N MET A 154 -9.51 -7.76 -8.30
CA MET A 154 -8.60 -8.71 -7.64
C MET A 154 -8.42 -8.40 -6.15
N VAL A 155 -8.55 -7.14 -5.74
CA VAL A 155 -8.33 -6.69 -4.35
C VAL A 155 -9.65 -6.75 -3.58
N THR A 156 -9.98 -7.96 -3.15
CA THR A 156 -11.19 -8.25 -2.37
C THR A 156 -10.88 -8.40 -0.88
N LYS A 157 -11.92 -8.37 -0.03
CA LYS A 157 -11.82 -8.69 1.39
C LYS A 157 -11.20 -10.08 1.62
N ALA A 158 -11.55 -11.06 0.77
CA ALA A 158 -10.97 -12.40 0.77
C ALA A 158 -9.49 -12.41 0.36
N PHE A 159 -9.08 -11.62 -0.64
CA PHE A 159 -7.68 -11.45 -1.02
C PHE A 159 -6.84 -10.86 0.12
N VAL A 160 -7.30 -9.78 0.76
CA VAL A 160 -6.59 -9.18 1.91
C VAL A 160 -6.51 -10.16 3.08
N ASN A 161 -7.59 -10.93 3.36
CA ASN A 161 -7.56 -11.98 4.37
C ASN A 161 -6.54 -13.10 4.05
N LYS A 162 -6.45 -13.52 2.78
CA LYS A 162 -5.44 -14.50 2.30
C LYS A 162 -4.02 -13.97 2.51
N VAL A 163 -3.74 -12.74 2.07
CA VAL A 163 -2.43 -12.08 2.26
C VAL A 163 -2.08 -12.07 3.75
N CYS A 164 -2.95 -11.49 4.58
CA CYS A 164 -2.75 -11.41 6.03
C CYS A 164 -2.49 -12.77 6.70
N THR A 165 -3.25 -13.81 6.32
CA THR A 165 -3.07 -15.19 6.82
C THR A 165 -1.74 -15.81 6.38
N ALA A 166 -1.21 -15.44 5.21
CA ALA A 166 0.11 -15.87 4.77
C ALA A 166 1.25 -15.09 5.46
N LEU A 167 1.04 -13.81 5.79
CA LEU A 167 2.01 -12.98 6.53
C LEU A 167 2.11 -13.40 8.00
N SER A 168 0.99 -13.67 8.68
CA SER A 168 1.03 -14.13 10.07
C SER A 168 1.84 -15.44 10.20
N LYS A 169 1.73 -16.36 9.24
CA LYS A 169 2.58 -17.57 9.16
C LYS A 169 4.09 -17.30 9.03
N LYS A 170 4.51 -16.07 8.71
CA LYS A 170 5.93 -15.64 8.70
C LYS A 170 6.34 -14.81 9.92
N MET A 171 5.40 -14.44 10.78
CA MET A 171 5.66 -13.74 12.04
C MET A 171 5.90 -14.71 13.21
N THR A 172 6.69 -14.29 14.20
CA THR A 172 6.75 -14.92 15.54
C THR A 172 5.48 -14.59 16.34
N ALA A 173 5.27 -15.25 17.49
CA ALA A 173 4.17 -14.90 18.40
C ALA A 173 4.32 -13.44 18.91
N LYS A 174 5.53 -13.01 19.27
CA LYS A 174 5.87 -11.63 19.68
C LYS A 174 5.52 -10.60 18.60
N GLU A 175 6.01 -10.81 17.37
CA GLU A 175 5.73 -9.94 16.23
C GLU A 175 4.23 -9.86 15.91
N TRP A 176 3.54 -11.00 15.93
CA TRP A 176 2.11 -11.08 15.62
C TRP A 176 1.23 -10.43 16.69
N ASN A 177 1.52 -10.65 17.97
CA ASN A 177 0.79 -10.02 19.06
C ASN A 177 1.03 -8.49 19.07
N CYS A 178 2.27 -8.06 18.78
CA CYS A 178 2.59 -6.64 18.58
C CYS A 178 1.78 -6.02 17.41
N ALA A 179 1.68 -6.73 16.28
CA ALA A 179 0.83 -6.34 15.16
C ALA A 179 -0.66 -6.31 15.54
N LYS A 180 -1.15 -7.27 16.34
CA LYS A 180 -2.55 -7.29 16.81
C LYS A 180 -2.89 -6.11 17.73
N THR A 181 -1.93 -5.58 18.49
CA THR A 181 -2.13 -4.38 19.31
C THR A 181 -2.23 -3.10 18.47
N TYR A 182 -1.36 -2.93 17.46
CA TYR A 182 -1.22 -1.64 16.76
C TYR A 182 -1.87 -1.54 15.38
N ALA A 183 -2.07 -2.64 14.65
CA ALA A 183 -2.86 -2.60 13.41
C ALA A 183 -4.29 -2.04 13.59
N PRO A 184 -5.03 -2.30 14.70
CA PRO A 184 -6.30 -1.63 14.99
C PRO A 184 -6.27 -0.10 14.98
N LYS A 185 -5.09 0.52 15.19
CA LYS A 185 -4.92 1.97 15.22
C LYS A 185 -4.84 2.60 13.82
N VAL A 186 -4.65 1.79 12.78
CA VAL A 186 -4.59 2.26 11.38
C VAL A 186 -5.59 1.62 10.43
N MET A 187 -6.16 0.47 10.82
CA MET A 187 -7.22 -0.20 10.06
C MET A 187 -8.17 -1.00 10.96
N ASN A 188 -9.43 -1.15 10.51
CA ASN A 188 -10.43 -2.04 11.08
C ASN A 188 -10.09 -3.51 10.77
N VAL A 189 -9.12 -4.04 11.52
CA VAL A 189 -8.67 -5.44 11.45
C VAL A 189 -9.77 -6.46 11.75
N LYS A 190 -10.84 -6.09 12.47
CA LYS A 190 -11.98 -6.98 12.77
C LYS A 190 -12.73 -7.45 11.52
N LEU A 191 -12.51 -6.80 10.37
CA LEU A 191 -13.00 -7.26 9.08
C LEU A 191 -12.32 -8.57 8.61
N TYR A 192 -11.20 -8.98 9.19
CA TYR A 192 -10.35 -10.04 8.67
C TYR A 192 -10.17 -11.19 9.68
N ASN A 193 -10.65 -12.38 9.31
CA ASN A 193 -10.51 -13.60 10.11
C ASN A 193 -9.05 -13.89 10.50
N CYS A 194 -8.07 -13.45 9.69
CA CYS A 194 -6.65 -13.55 10.03
C CYS A 194 -6.31 -12.93 11.39
N TYR A 195 -6.99 -11.86 11.83
CA TYR A 195 -6.73 -11.20 13.12
C TYR A 195 -6.99 -12.12 14.32
N ASN A 196 -7.91 -13.07 14.15
CA ASN A 196 -8.30 -14.03 15.20
C ASN A 196 -7.28 -15.17 15.38
N ILE A 197 -6.24 -15.24 14.55
CA ILE A 197 -5.15 -16.21 14.70
C ILE A 197 -4.45 -16.02 16.05
N VAL A 198 -4.26 -17.14 16.76
CA VAL A 198 -3.45 -17.30 17.97
C VAL A 198 -2.10 -17.93 17.58
N LYS A 199 -1.05 -17.64 18.37
CA LYS A 199 0.34 -18.06 18.18
C LYS A 199 1.06 -18.14 19.52
#